data_AF-A0A358L9K6-F1
#
_entry.id   AF-A0A358L9K6-F1
#
_cell.length_a   1.000
_cell.length_b   1.000
_cell.length_c   1.000
_cell.angle_alpha   90.00
_cell.angle_beta   90.00
_cell.angle_gamma   90.00
#
_symmetry.space_group_name_H-M   'P 1'
#
loop_
_entity.id
_entity.type
_entity.pdbx_description
1 polymer ?
#
loop_
_entity_poly.entity_id
_entity_poly.type
_entity_poly.pdbx_seq_one_letter_code
_entity_poly.pdbx_strand_id
1 'polypeptide(L)'
;MLTAEMTARLNDQLNLEFFSANLYLQMSAWCADKGFEGAAAFLREHSREEMQHMQRLFNYLSDTGAMPVLGSIAAPPVTFDS
;
A
#
# COMPACT_ATOMS: atom_id res chain seq x y z
N MET A 1 -12.64 -6.51 21.92
CA MET A 1 -12.16 -7.33 20.78
C MET A 1 -12.88 -6.89 19.53
N LEU A 2 -12.19 -6.88 18.39
CA LEU A 2 -12.79 -6.52 17.10
C LEU A 2 -13.89 -7.53 16.72
N THR A 3 -14.94 -7.06 16.05
CA THR A 3 -15.92 -7.97 15.45
C THR A 3 -15.29 -8.67 14.24
N ALA A 4 -15.84 -9.83 13.84
CA ALA A 4 -15.37 -10.53 12.64
C ALA A 4 -15.46 -9.65 11.38
N GLU A 5 -16.51 -8.83 11.26
CA GLU A 5 -16.66 -7.88 10.14
C GLU A 5 -15.55 -6.81 10.15
N MET A 6 -15.24 -6.23 11.31
CA MET A 6 -14.16 -5.23 11.42
C MET A 6 -12.81 -5.84 11.09
N THR A 7 -12.52 -7.04 11.61
CA THR A 7 -11.27 -7.76 11.30
C THR A 7 -11.14 -8.05 9.81
N ALA A 8 -12.22 -8.47 9.14
CA ALA A 8 -12.21 -8.70 7.70
C ALA A 8 -11.89 -7.40 6.93
N ARG A 9 -12.60 -6.30 7.22
CA ARG A 9 -12.37 -5.00 6.57
C ARG A 9 -10.98 -4.42 6.82
N LEU A 10 -10.43 -4.63 8.01
CA LEU A 10 -9.07 -4.18 8.33
C LEU A 10 -8.00 -5.00 7.60
N ASN A 11 -8.21 -6.31 7.41
CA ASN A 11 -7.35 -7.13 6.57
C ASN A 11 -7.44 -6.72 5.09
N ASP A 12 -8.65 -6.42 4.60
CA ASP A 12 -8.83 -5.89 3.24
C ASP A 12 -8.08 -4.56 3.07
N GLN A 13 -8.23 -3.64 4.03
CA GLN A 13 -7.54 -2.36 4.01
C GLN A 13 -6.02 -2.53 4.07
N LEU A 14 -5.52 -3.42 4.92
CA LEU A 14 -4.09 -3.73 5.00
C LEU A 14 -3.53 -4.14 3.63
N ASN A 15 -4.27 -5.00 2.90
CA ASN A 15 -3.88 -5.44 1.58
C ASN A 15 -3.95 -4.30 0.53
N LEU A 16 -4.92 -3.39 0.67
CA LEU A 16 -5.03 -2.19 -0.15
C LEU A 16 -3.86 -1.24 0.05
N GLU A 17 -3.42 -0.98 1.29
CA GLU A 17 -2.25 -0.12 1.53
C GLU A 17 -0.97 -0.72 0.91
N PHE A 18 -0.83 -2.05 0.97
CA PHE A 18 0.28 -2.74 0.32
C PHE A 18 0.24 -2.60 -1.21
N PHE A 19 -0.95 -2.70 -1.81
CA PHE A 19 -1.13 -2.43 -3.23
C PHE A 19 -0.84 -0.97 -3.58
N SER A 20 -1.31 -0.01 -2.79
CA SER A 20 -1.04 1.43 -2.96
C SER A 20 0.46 1.73 -2.93
N ALA A 21 1.19 1.13 -1.98
CA ALA A 21 2.65 1.25 -1.91
C ALA A 21 3.34 0.78 -3.20
N ASN A 22 2.92 -0.38 -3.73
CA ASN A 22 3.44 -0.91 -5.00
C ASN A 22 3.06 -0.02 -6.19
N LEU A 23 1.82 0.48 -6.22
CA LEU A 23 1.33 1.37 -7.27
C LEU A 23 2.15 2.65 -7.33
N TYR A 24 2.33 3.34 -6.20
CA TYR A 24 3.12 4.57 -6.17
C TYR A 24 4.59 4.34 -6.50
N LEU A 25 5.16 3.20 -6.11
CA LEU A 25 6.51 2.84 -6.51
C LEU A 25 6.63 2.62 -8.02
N GLN A 26 5.64 1.96 -8.63
CA GLN A 26 5.59 1.75 -10.07
C GLN A 26 5.36 3.05 -10.85
N MET A 27 4.51 3.95 -10.34
CA MET A 27 4.32 5.29 -10.88
C MET A 27 5.61 6.12 -10.76
N SER A 28 6.33 6.01 -9.63
CA SER A 28 7.64 6.66 -9.44
C SER A 28 8.63 6.23 -10.52
N ALA A 29 8.72 4.91 -10.78
CA ALA A 29 9.57 4.39 -11.84
C ALA A 29 9.17 4.89 -13.23
N TRP A 30 7.86 4.94 -13.52
CA TRP A 30 7.35 5.48 -14.79
C TRP A 30 7.65 6.99 -14.93
N CYS A 31 7.49 7.79 -13.87
CA CYS A 31 7.82 9.21 -13.89
C CYS A 31 9.31 9.44 -14.16
N ALA A 32 10.19 8.63 -13.55
CA ALA A 32 11.63 8.70 -13.81
C ALA A 32 11.96 8.37 -15.29
N ASP A 33 11.33 7.33 -15.86
CA ASP A 33 11.47 6.99 -17.29
C ASP A 33 11.03 8.13 -18.23
N LYS A 34 10.05 8.95 -17.81
CA LYS A 34 9.59 10.13 -18.55
C LYS A 34 10.37 11.41 -18.27
N GLY A 35 11.37 11.38 -17.38
CA GLY A 35 12.14 12.57 -16.98
C GLY A 35 11.40 13.50 -15.99
N PHE A 36 10.32 13.04 -15.37
CA PHE A 36 9.57 13.77 -14.35
C PHE A 36 10.15 13.56 -12.94
N GLU A 37 11.42 13.93 -12.74
CA GLU A 37 12.19 13.61 -11.53
C GLU A 37 11.53 14.06 -10.22
N GLY A 38 10.91 15.25 -10.19
CA GLY A 38 10.21 15.75 -9.01
C GLY A 38 9.00 14.89 -8.62
N ALA A 39 8.21 14.47 -9.61
CA ALA A 39 7.06 13.58 -9.39
C ALA A 39 7.54 12.18 -8.98
N ALA A 40 8.62 11.69 -9.59
CA ALA A 40 9.22 10.42 -9.23
C ALA A 40 9.65 10.39 -7.75
N ALA A 41 10.33 11.44 -7.28
CA ALA A 41 10.74 11.56 -5.88
C ALA A 41 9.54 11.64 -4.92
N PHE A 42 8.53 12.44 -5.26
CA PHE A 42 7.29 12.55 -4.47
C PHE A 42 6.59 11.19 -4.32
N LEU A 43 6.35 10.50 -5.43
CA LEU A 43 5.68 9.19 -5.43
C LEU A 43 6.49 8.12 -4.71
N ARG A 44 7.82 8.19 -4.77
CA ARG A 44 8.68 7.28 -4.01
C ARG A 44 8.52 7.46 -2.51
N GLU A 45 8.39 8.70 -2.03
CA GLU A 45 8.15 8.96 -0.61
C GLU A 45 6.73 8.55 -0.20
N HIS A 46 5.71 8.85 -1.02
CA HIS A 46 4.34 8.38 -0.78
C HIS A 46 4.23 6.85 -0.73
N SER A 47 4.96 6.12 -1.58
CA SER A 47 5.04 4.66 -1.48
C SER A 47 5.52 4.20 -0.10
N ARG A 48 6.49 4.92 0.50
CA ARG A 48 6.98 4.62 1.86
C ARG A 48 5.98 4.98 2.94
N GLU A 49 5.17 6.02 2.74
CA GLU A 49 4.07 6.37 3.65
C GLU A 49 2.99 5.28 3.66
N GLU A 50 2.61 4.73 2.50
CA GLU A 50 1.63 3.64 2.44
C GLU A 50 2.14 2.36 3.10
N MET A 51 3.44 2.06 3.00
CA MET A 51 4.05 0.97 3.77
C MET A 51 3.92 1.18 5.28
N GLN A 52 4.00 2.42 5.76
CA GLN A 52 3.77 2.74 7.18
C GLN A 52 2.29 2.58 7.55
N HIS A 53 1.36 2.98 6.68
CA HIS A 53 -0.08 2.77 6.90
C HIS A 53 -0.41 1.28 7.04
N MET A 54 0.09 0.47 6.11
CA MET A 54 -0.03 -0.99 6.16
C MET A 54 0.51 -1.57 7.47
N GLN A 55 1.72 -1.17 7.88
CA GLN A 55 2.34 -1.66 9.12
C GLN A 55 1.53 -1.26 10.37
N ARG A 56 0.92 -0.06 10.39
CA ARG A 56 0.04 0.36 11.49
C ARG A 56 -1.19 -0.54 11.61
N LEU A 57 -1.82 -0.88 10.48
CA LEU A 57 -2.96 -1.80 10.47
C LEU A 57 -2.56 -3.21 10.89
N PHE A 58 -1.42 -3.71 10.40
CA PHE A 58 -0.86 -5.01 10.77
C PHE A 58 -0.67 -5.13 12.29
N ASN A 59 -0.04 -4.10 12.88
CA ASN A 59 0.23 -4.06 14.32
C ASN A 59 -1.09 -3.95 15.11
N TYR A 60 -2.01 -3.07 14.70
CA TYR A 60 -3.30 -2.90 15.36
C TYR A 60 -4.13 -4.19 15.39
N LEU A 61 -4.16 -4.94 14.29
CA LEU A 61 -4.81 -6.25 14.24
C LEU A 61 -4.19 -7.21 15.27
N SER A 62 -2.87 -7.31 15.28
CA SER A 62 -2.12 -8.16 16.22
C SER A 62 -2.37 -7.77 17.68
N ASP A 63 -2.31 -6.47 18.00
CA ASP A 63 -2.48 -5.93 19.35
C ASP A 63 -3.89 -6.16 19.90
N THR A 64 -4.89 -6.27 19.03
CA THR A 64 -6.28 -6.58 19.41
C THR A 64 -6.57 -8.08 19.51
N GLY A 65 -5.57 -8.93 19.28
CA GLY A 65 -5.68 -10.39 19.27
C GLY A 65 -6.25 -10.97 17.97
N ALA A 66 -6.45 -10.14 16.95
CA ALA A 66 -6.84 -10.60 15.62
C ALA A 66 -5.59 -11.01 14.81
N MET A 67 -5.73 -12.00 13.93
CA MET A 67 -4.65 -12.39 13.02
C MET A 67 -4.63 -11.45 11.81
N PRO A 68 -3.55 -10.68 11.58
CA PRO A 68 -3.36 -10.01 10.30
C PRO A 68 -3.11 -11.05 9.20
N VAL A 69 -3.83 -10.93 8.10
CA VAL A 69 -3.74 -11.85 6.96
C VAL A 69 -3.27 -11.06 5.75
N LEU A 70 -2.07 -11.39 5.26
CA LEU A 70 -1.54 -10.84 4.02
C LEU A 70 -2.15 -11.60 2.84
N GLY A 71 -2.82 -10.87 1.95
CA GLY A 71 -3.41 -11.41 0.74
C GLY A 71 -2.42 -11.45 -0.43
N SER A 72 -2.92 -11.90 -1.58
CA SER A 72 -2.22 -11.68 -2.84
C SER A 72 -2.25 -10.19 -3.18
N ILE A 73 -1.12 -9.66 -3.63
CA ILE A 73 -1.02 -8.28 -4.14
C ILE A 73 -0.96 -8.35 -5.66
N ALA A 74 -1.95 -7.76 -6.33
CA ALA A 74 -1.94 -7.66 -7.77
C ALA A 74 -0.78 -6.77 -8.24
N ALA A 75 -0.19 -7.09 -9.38
CA ALA A 75 0.81 -6.21 -9.99
C ALA A 75 0.14 -4.89 -10.43
N PRO A 76 0.73 -3.73 -10.11
CA PRO A 76 0.22 -2.45 -10.60
C PRO A 76 0.46 -2.31 -12.12
N PRO A 77 -0.31 -1.45 -12.81
CA PRO A 77 -0.02 -1.09 -14.19
C PRO A 77 1.37 -0.45 -14.31
N VAL A 78 2.05 -0.68 -15.43
CA VAL A 78 3.41 -0.16 -15.68
C VAL A 78 3.42 1.07 -16.61
N THR A 79 2.27 1.40 -17.21
CA THR A 79 2.07 2.54 -18.09
C THR A 79 0.91 3.39 -17.60
N PHE A 80 1.07 4.72 -17.68
CA PHE A 80 0.09 5.70 -17.25
C PHE A 80 -0.09 6.75 -18.36
N ASP A 81 -1.29 7.31 -18.46
CA ASP A 81 -1.60 8.37 -19.42
C ASP A 81 -1.16 9.74 -18.85
N SER A 82 -0.72 10.64 -19.73
CA SER A 82 -0.28 12.01 -19.41
C SER A 82 -1.19 13.06 -20.03
#